data_AF-A0A2S7D5H5-F1
#
_entry.id   AF-A0A2S7D5H5-F1
#
_cell.length_a   1.000
_cell.length_b   1.000
_cell.length_c   1.000
_cell.angle_alpha   90.00
_cell.angle_beta   90.00
_cell.angle_gamma   90.00
#
_symmetry.space_group_name_H-M   'P 1'
#
loop_
_entity.id
_entity.type
_entity.pdbx_description
1 polymer ?
#
loop_
_entity_poly.entity_id
_entity_poly.type
_entity_poly.pdbx_seq_one_letter_code
_entity_poly.pdbx_strand_id
1 'polypeptide(L)'
;MALVGLMASCSGGHAATPPRPESEHFTLAELRQLGCTVDATPKRSQSSIPLVGTVDGYGMTSTTPCATQLVSLLQPISYEDAVWEGARSAANNFAKDHGYTQERLDGGIGEYSEIEVFSRGGRPVGFEYNVQAGGTLHSVIVLSDSIAPDAAFEAVLKTKL
;
A
#
# COMPACT_ATOMS: atom_id res chain seq x y z
N MET A 1 14.66 58.05 6.87
CA MET A 1 14.72 56.96 7.86
C MET A 1 13.65 55.95 7.49
N ALA A 2 14.10 54.75 7.08
CA ALA A 2 13.26 53.64 6.69
C ALA A 2 12.89 52.78 7.91
N LEU A 3 11.68 52.20 7.90
CA LEU A 3 11.34 51.03 8.70
C LEU A 3 10.36 50.18 7.88
N VAL A 4 10.96 49.29 7.08
CA VAL A 4 10.28 48.18 6.42
C VAL A 4 10.14 47.08 7.46
N GLY A 5 8.90 46.82 7.89
CA GLY A 5 8.56 45.65 8.70
C GLY A 5 8.51 44.41 7.83
N LEU A 6 9.59 43.62 7.85
CA LEU A 6 9.61 42.28 7.28
C LEU A 6 8.83 41.35 8.21
N MET A 7 7.62 40.98 7.79
CA MET A 7 6.89 39.82 8.32
C MET A 7 7.70 38.56 8.00
N ALA A 8 8.36 38.00 9.01
CA ALA A 8 8.93 36.67 8.93
C ALA A 8 7.78 35.66 8.82
N SER A 9 7.47 35.27 7.59
CA SER A 9 6.59 34.16 7.32
C SER A 9 7.35 32.88 7.69
N CYS A 10 7.02 32.26 8.82
CA CYS A 10 7.46 30.91 9.13
C CYS A 10 6.79 29.94 8.15
N SER A 11 7.41 29.75 6.98
CA SER A 11 7.11 28.62 6.11
C SER A 11 7.63 27.37 6.82
N GLY A 12 6.78 26.74 7.63
CA GLY A 12 7.02 25.41 8.18
C GLY A 12 7.08 24.39 7.06
N GLY A 13 8.22 24.33 6.37
CA GLY A 13 8.54 23.25 5.45
C GLY A 13 8.73 22.00 6.27
N HIS A 14 7.74 21.10 6.26
CA HIS A 14 7.98 19.73 6.67
C HIS A 14 9.08 19.20 5.75
N ALA A 15 10.26 18.92 6.31
CA ALA A 15 11.30 18.25 5.56
C ALA A 15 10.70 16.95 4.99
N ALA A 16 10.87 16.74 3.68
CA ALA A 16 10.39 15.52 3.05
C ALA A 16 10.96 14.33 3.81
N THR A 17 10.10 13.44 4.28
CA THR A 17 10.51 12.24 4.98
C THR A 17 11.38 11.41 4.02
N PRO A 18 12.60 11.01 4.43
CA PRO A 18 13.43 10.17 3.58
C PRO A 18 12.69 8.86 3.24
N PRO A 19 12.88 8.31 2.03
CA PRO A 19 12.27 7.04 1.64
C PRO A 19 12.63 5.92 2.63
N ARG A 20 11.68 5.01 2.87
CA ARG A 20 11.86 3.82 3.69
C ARG A 20 12.78 2.81 2.98
N PRO A 21 13.62 2.06 3.72
CA PRO A 21 14.45 0.99 3.16
C PRO A 21 13.65 -0.01 2.33
N GLU A 22 14.22 -0.50 1.21
CA GLU A 22 13.54 -1.48 0.34
C GLU A 22 13.15 -2.77 1.06
N SER A 23 13.94 -3.17 2.06
CA SER A 23 13.71 -4.35 2.88
C SER A 23 12.37 -4.33 3.60
N GLU A 24 11.81 -3.14 3.84
CA GLU A 24 10.52 -2.95 4.53
C GLU A 24 9.32 -3.04 3.57
N HIS A 25 9.56 -3.04 2.26
CA HIS A 25 8.51 -3.24 1.27
C HIS A 25 8.37 -4.71 0.88
N PHE A 26 7.18 -5.06 0.39
CA PHE A 26 6.96 -6.30 -0.33
C PHE A 26 7.49 -6.14 -1.77
N THR A 27 8.33 -7.06 -2.24
CA THR A 27 9.10 -6.93 -3.49
C THR A 27 8.89 -8.12 -4.44
N LEU A 28 9.57 -8.07 -5.58
CA LEU A 28 9.66 -9.17 -6.55
C LEU A 28 10.19 -10.48 -5.94
N ALA A 29 11.12 -10.39 -4.98
CA ALA A 29 11.71 -11.58 -4.36
C ALA A 29 10.66 -12.35 -3.56
N GLU A 30 9.78 -11.64 -2.84
CA GLU A 30 8.66 -12.21 -2.12
C GLU A 30 7.62 -12.84 -3.06
N LEU A 31 7.30 -12.20 -4.20
CA LEU A 31 6.44 -12.83 -5.20
C LEU A 31 7.01 -14.15 -5.73
N ARG A 32 8.33 -14.23 -5.93
CA ARG A 32 9.00 -15.47 -6.35
C ARG A 32 8.90 -16.57 -5.30
N GLN A 33 8.93 -16.24 -4.01
CA GLN A 33 8.72 -17.20 -2.92
C GLN A 33 7.30 -17.77 -2.95
N LEU A 34 6.33 -16.99 -3.42
CA LEU A 34 4.93 -17.41 -3.64
C LEU A 34 4.72 -18.12 -4.98
N GLY A 35 5.79 -18.48 -5.69
CA GLY A 35 5.71 -19.17 -6.98
C GLY A 35 5.38 -18.26 -8.17
N CYS A 36 5.33 -16.93 -7.97
CA CYS A 36 5.10 -15.97 -9.04
C CYS A 36 6.41 -15.36 -9.54
N THR A 37 6.79 -15.71 -10.76
CA THR A 37 7.94 -15.11 -11.45
C THR A 37 7.46 -14.02 -12.38
N VAL A 38 7.80 -12.78 -12.06
CA VAL A 38 7.46 -11.59 -12.84
C VAL A 38 8.72 -11.02 -13.47
N ASP A 39 8.66 -10.70 -14.76
CA ASP A 39 9.65 -9.86 -15.44
C ASP A 39 9.11 -8.42 -15.49
N ALA A 40 9.52 -7.60 -14.52
CA ALA A 40 9.17 -6.19 -14.42
C ALA A 40 10.26 -5.45 -13.64
N THR A 41 10.41 -4.15 -13.90
CA THR A 41 11.31 -3.28 -13.12
C THR A 41 10.50 -2.54 -12.07
N PRO A 42 10.76 -2.75 -10.77
CA PRO A 42 10.11 -2.00 -9.71
C PRO A 42 10.44 -0.51 -9.78
N LYS A 43 9.49 0.31 -9.35
CA LYS A 43 9.61 1.75 -9.26
C LYS A 43 9.20 2.21 -7.88
N ARG A 44 9.95 3.17 -7.35
CA ARG A 44 9.58 3.90 -6.15
C ARG A 44 8.74 5.11 -6.50
N SER A 45 7.79 5.43 -5.64
CA SER A 45 6.93 6.61 -5.76
C SER A 45 6.52 7.07 -4.38
N GLN A 46 6.55 8.38 -4.14
CA GLN A 46 5.84 8.97 -3.01
C GLN A 46 4.50 9.53 -3.52
N SER A 47 3.43 9.32 -2.76
CA SER A 47 2.10 9.80 -3.12
C SER A 47 1.34 10.25 -1.89
N SER A 48 0.57 11.33 -2.02
CA SER A 48 -0.28 11.82 -0.95
C SER A 48 -1.68 11.26 -1.11
N ILE A 49 -2.12 10.45 -0.15
CA ILE A 49 -3.47 9.88 -0.11
C ILE A 49 -4.28 10.66 0.94
N PRO A 50 -5.49 11.16 0.60
CA PRO A 50 -6.35 11.85 1.57
C PRO A 50 -6.57 10.99 2.83
N LEU A 51 -6.52 11.64 4.02
CA LEU A 51 -6.66 11.03 5.36
C LEU A 51 -5.53 10.07 5.78
N VAL A 52 -4.80 9.49 4.83
CA VAL A 52 -3.63 8.63 5.09
C VAL A 52 -2.38 9.49 5.28
N GLY A 53 -2.09 10.41 4.34
CA GLY A 53 -0.90 11.27 4.32
C GLY A 53 0.06 10.93 3.17
N THR A 54 1.34 11.30 3.30
CA THR A 54 2.38 10.98 2.30
C THR A 54 2.93 9.58 2.52
N VAL A 55 2.67 8.72 1.55
CA VAL A 55 3.01 7.29 1.56
C VAL A 55 4.25 7.04 0.72
N ASP A 56 5.18 6.25 1.24
CA ASP A 56 6.28 5.70 0.45
C ASP A 56 5.86 4.40 -0.22
N GLY A 57 5.91 4.39 -1.54
CA GLY A 57 5.43 3.32 -2.39
C GLY A 57 6.56 2.63 -3.14
N TYR A 58 6.47 1.30 -3.19
CA TYR A 58 7.30 0.44 -4.02
C TYR A 58 6.37 -0.44 -4.86
N GLY A 59 6.43 -0.32 -6.18
CA GLY A 59 5.48 -1.03 -7.03
C GLY A 59 5.99 -1.35 -8.42
N MET A 60 5.22 -2.17 -9.13
CA MET A 60 5.49 -2.56 -10.51
C MET A 60 4.19 -2.91 -11.22
N THR A 61 4.26 -2.89 -12.55
CA THR A 61 3.23 -3.43 -13.42
C THR A 61 3.89 -4.45 -14.35
N SER A 62 3.27 -5.61 -14.53
CA SER A 62 3.73 -6.64 -15.46
C SER A 62 2.61 -7.09 -16.37
N THR A 63 2.98 -7.63 -17.51
CA THR A 63 2.09 -8.35 -18.41
C THR A 63 2.00 -9.84 -18.08
N THR A 64 2.77 -10.31 -17.10
CA THR A 64 2.74 -11.71 -16.64
C THR A 64 1.46 -11.96 -15.83
N PRO A 65 0.73 -13.07 -16.06
CA PRO A 65 -0.55 -13.32 -15.38
C PRO A 65 -0.40 -13.51 -13.87
N CYS A 66 0.73 -14.04 -13.40
CA CYS A 66 0.91 -14.34 -11.97
C CYS A 66 0.91 -13.11 -11.05
N ALA A 67 1.24 -11.91 -11.56
CA ALA A 67 1.01 -10.64 -10.89
C ALA A 67 1.12 -9.51 -11.90
N THR A 68 -0.01 -8.90 -12.22
CA THR A 68 -0.11 -7.78 -13.15
C THR A 68 0.22 -6.44 -12.49
N GLN A 69 0.00 -6.33 -11.18
CA GLN A 69 0.36 -5.14 -10.40
C GLN A 69 0.74 -5.54 -8.98
N LEU A 70 1.83 -4.96 -8.48
CA LEU A 70 2.20 -4.96 -7.06
C LEU A 70 2.38 -3.51 -6.62
N VAL A 71 1.79 -3.14 -5.49
CA VAL A 71 2.06 -1.87 -4.81
C VAL A 71 2.22 -2.14 -3.32
N SER A 72 3.36 -1.78 -2.74
CA SER A 72 3.64 -1.84 -1.31
C SER A 72 3.81 -0.43 -0.77
N LEU A 73 2.94 -0.06 0.16
CA LEU A 73 2.79 1.27 0.74
C LEU A 73 3.07 1.21 2.24
N LEU A 74 3.90 2.12 2.75
CA LEU A 74 4.22 2.23 4.17
C LEU A 74 3.83 3.61 4.70
N GLN A 75 2.98 3.64 5.73
CA GLN A 75 2.48 4.87 6.33
C GLN A 75 2.58 4.86 7.86
N PRO A 76 3.32 5.80 8.48
CA PRO A 76 3.25 5.98 9.93
C PRO A 76 1.84 6.36 10.39
N ILE A 77 1.32 5.67 11.40
CA ILE A 77 0.00 5.94 11.97
C ILE A 77 0.13 7.02 13.04
N SER A 78 -0.50 8.16 12.79
CA SER A 78 -0.62 9.26 13.76
C SER A 78 -2.03 9.37 14.35
N TYR A 79 -3.05 9.00 13.57
CA TYR A 79 -4.46 8.93 13.96
C TYR A 79 -5.08 7.70 13.33
N GLU A 80 -5.29 6.65 14.12
CA GLU A 80 -5.65 5.31 13.66
C GLU A 80 -6.93 5.32 12.80
N ASP A 81 -8.05 5.82 13.33
CA ASP A 81 -9.34 5.83 12.64
C ASP A 81 -9.29 6.54 11.28
N ALA A 82 -8.58 7.69 11.20
CA ALA A 82 -8.49 8.47 9.97
C ALA A 82 -7.67 7.75 8.89
N VAL A 83 -6.57 7.10 9.29
CA VAL A 83 -5.70 6.36 8.37
C VAL A 83 -6.44 5.16 7.79
N TRP A 84 -7.18 4.41 8.62
CA TRP A 84 -7.98 3.27 8.17
C TRP A 84 -9.14 3.66 7.27
N GLU A 85 -9.89 4.71 7.60
CA GLU A 85 -10.91 5.25 6.69
C GLU A 85 -10.31 5.73 5.36
N GLY A 86 -9.12 6.32 5.40
CA GLY A 86 -8.36 6.69 4.21
C GLY A 86 -8.00 5.49 3.33
N ALA A 87 -7.47 4.43 3.93
CA ALA A 87 -7.11 3.18 3.24
C ALA A 87 -8.34 2.53 2.59
N ARG A 88 -9.44 2.39 3.34
CA ARG A 88 -10.73 1.86 2.84
C ARG A 88 -11.28 2.69 1.68
N SER A 89 -11.20 4.01 1.78
CA SER A 89 -11.63 4.92 0.72
C SER A 89 -10.77 4.76 -0.54
N ALA A 90 -9.45 4.64 -0.38
CA ALA A 90 -8.52 4.40 -1.48
C ALA A 90 -8.81 3.07 -2.19
N ALA A 91 -8.99 1.97 -1.44
CA ALA A 91 -9.35 0.66 -1.98
C ALA A 91 -10.66 0.70 -2.78
N ASN A 92 -11.68 1.39 -2.26
CA ASN A 92 -12.97 1.57 -2.94
C ASN A 92 -12.87 2.41 -4.22
N ASN A 93 -12.05 3.46 -4.22
CA ASN A 93 -11.82 4.23 -5.44
C ASN A 93 -11.04 3.42 -6.47
N PHE A 94 -10.02 2.68 -6.04
CA PHE A 94 -9.28 1.75 -6.90
C PHE A 94 -10.21 0.70 -7.53
N ALA A 95 -11.09 0.08 -6.75
CA ALA A 95 -12.07 -0.87 -7.27
C ALA A 95 -12.98 -0.22 -8.33
N LYS A 96 -13.50 0.98 -8.07
CA LYS A 96 -14.35 1.72 -9.01
C LYS A 96 -13.63 2.08 -10.31
N ASP A 97 -12.43 2.63 -10.22
CA ASP A 97 -11.64 3.08 -11.37
C ASP A 97 -11.30 1.93 -12.32
N HIS A 98 -11.17 0.71 -11.77
CA HIS A 98 -10.88 -0.50 -12.53
C HIS A 98 -12.11 -1.36 -12.87
N GLY A 99 -13.32 -0.93 -12.47
CA GLY A 99 -14.56 -1.67 -12.69
C GLY A 99 -14.62 -3.01 -11.96
N TYR A 100 -14.07 -3.07 -10.75
CA TYR A 100 -14.11 -4.23 -9.86
C TYR A 100 -15.25 -4.12 -8.84
N THR A 101 -15.74 -5.27 -8.40
CA THR A 101 -16.48 -5.41 -7.15
C THR A 101 -15.50 -5.66 -6.02
N GLN A 102 -15.85 -5.26 -4.80
CA GLN A 102 -15.00 -5.36 -3.63
C GLN A 102 -15.73 -6.08 -2.49
N GLU A 103 -15.02 -6.97 -1.82
CA GLU A 103 -15.45 -7.63 -0.58
C GLU A 103 -14.38 -7.40 0.49
N ARG A 104 -14.80 -6.99 1.69
CA ARG A 104 -13.91 -6.80 2.83
C ARG A 104 -13.94 -8.01 3.73
N LEU A 105 -12.76 -8.47 4.13
CA LEU A 105 -12.55 -9.54 5.10
C LEU A 105 -11.61 -9.06 6.21
N ASP A 106 -11.74 -9.67 7.39
CA ASP A 106 -10.75 -9.49 8.46
C ASP A 106 -9.46 -10.24 8.10
N GLY A 107 -8.31 -9.61 8.31
CA GLY A 107 -7.02 -10.27 8.16
C GLY A 107 -6.54 -10.96 9.44
N GLY A 108 -5.56 -11.86 9.32
CA GLY A 108 -5.07 -12.68 10.43
C GLY A 108 -3.77 -12.21 11.11
N ILE A 109 -3.24 -11.03 10.75
CA ILE A 109 -1.86 -10.65 11.08
C ILE A 109 -1.75 -9.21 11.60
N GLY A 110 -0.66 -8.90 12.31
CA GLY A 110 -0.44 -7.58 12.91
C GLY A 110 -1.30 -7.31 14.16
N GLU A 111 -1.35 -6.04 14.56
CA GLU A 111 -2.22 -5.54 15.63
C GLU A 111 -3.68 -5.46 15.15
N TYR A 112 -3.85 -5.05 13.91
CA TYR A 112 -5.13 -4.99 13.20
C TYR A 112 -4.89 -5.12 11.70
N SER A 113 -5.78 -5.81 10.98
CA SER A 113 -5.63 -5.97 9.53
C SER A 113 -6.95 -6.21 8.79
N GLU A 114 -7.02 -5.74 7.55
CA GLU A 114 -8.16 -5.90 6.64
C GLU A 114 -7.68 -6.35 5.25
N ILE A 115 -8.50 -7.18 4.60
CA ILE A 115 -8.28 -7.63 3.23
C ILE A 115 -9.44 -7.12 2.38
N GLU A 116 -9.12 -6.40 1.31
CA GLU A 116 -10.08 -5.96 0.30
C GLU A 116 -9.90 -6.83 -0.95
N VAL A 117 -10.79 -7.78 -1.18
CA VAL A 117 -10.74 -8.69 -2.33
C VAL A 117 -11.42 -8.02 -3.53
N PHE A 118 -10.68 -7.89 -4.63
CA PHE A 118 -11.18 -7.32 -5.88
C PHE A 118 -11.62 -8.42 -6.82
N SER A 119 -12.81 -8.27 -7.41
CA SER A 119 -13.40 -9.24 -8.34
C SER A 119 -13.94 -8.58 -9.60
N ARG A 120 -13.93 -9.33 -10.72
CA ARG A 120 -14.57 -8.93 -11.98
C ARG A 120 -15.46 -10.07 -12.46
N GLY A 121 -16.76 -9.78 -12.62
CA GLY A 121 -17.74 -10.80 -13.03
C GLY A 121 -17.84 -11.98 -12.05
N GLY A 122 -17.68 -11.72 -10.75
CA GLY A 122 -17.73 -12.74 -9.70
C GLY A 122 -16.47 -13.61 -9.55
N ARG A 123 -15.39 -13.29 -10.28
CA ARG A 123 -14.09 -13.97 -10.15
C ARG A 123 -13.08 -13.05 -9.47
N PRO A 124 -12.36 -13.51 -8.44
CA PRO A 124 -11.25 -12.77 -7.86
C PRO A 124 -10.19 -12.44 -8.91
N VAL A 125 -9.69 -11.21 -8.88
CA VAL A 125 -8.62 -10.71 -9.77
C VAL A 125 -7.45 -10.10 -9.00
N GLY A 126 -7.54 -10.07 -7.67
CA GLY A 126 -6.53 -9.51 -6.80
C GLY A 126 -7.09 -9.12 -5.44
N PHE A 127 -6.24 -8.51 -4.64
CA PHE A 127 -6.59 -8.02 -3.32
C PHE A 127 -5.69 -6.86 -2.90
N GLU A 128 -6.13 -6.09 -1.92
CA GLU A 128 -5.31 -5.23 -1.10
C GLU A 128 -5.29 -5.79 0.33
N TYR A 129 -4.10 -5.95 0.91
CA TYR A 129 -3.95 -6.38 2.30
C TYR A 129 -3.33 -5.23 3.11
N ASN A 130 -4.14 -4.65 3.98
CA ASN A 130 -3.78 -3.59 4.92
C ASN A 130 -3.48 -4.19 6.30
N VAL A 131 -2.33 -3.88 6.87
CA VAL A 131 -1.87 -4.40 8.17
C VAL A 131 -1.26 -3.28 9.00
N GLN A 132 -1.76 -3.09 10.21
CA GLN A 132 -1.14 -2.25 11.22
C GLN A 132 -0.16 -3.08 12.06
N ALA A 133 1.10 -2.64 12.12
CA ALA A 133 2.13 -3.22 12.97
C ALA A 133 3.16 -2.16 13.34
N GLY A 134 3.55 -2.09 14.62
CA GLY A 134 4.66 -1.22 15.05
C GLY A 134 4.42 0.27 14.77
N GLY A 135 3.16 0.71 14.82
CA GLY A 135 2.76 2.09 14.50
C GLY A 135 2.84 2.45 13.01
N THR A 136 2.93 1.47 12.11
CA THR A 136 2.92 1.66 10.66
C THR A 136 1.76 0.88 10.03
N LEU A 137 1.07 1.48 9.06
CA LEU A 137 0.17 0.79 8.15
C LEU A 137 0.98 0.30 6.95
N HIS A 138 1.01 -1.02 6.77
CA HIS A 138 1.56 -1.73 5.62
C HIS A 138 0.41 -2.08 4.70
N SER A 139 0.37 -1.52 3.49
CA SER A 139 -0.62 -1.86 2.47
C SER A 139 0.06 -2.55 1.30
N VAL A 140 -0.43 -3.72 0.90
CA VAL A 140 0.06 -4.46 -0.26
C VAL A 140 -1.09 -4.77 -1.22
N ILE A 141 -1.07 -4.17 -2.41
CA ILE A 141 -2.00 -4.44 -3.49
C ILE A 141 -1.37 -5.46 -4.44
N VAL A 142 -2.05 -6.58 -4.68
CA VAL A 142 -1.66 -7.61 -5.64
C VAL A 142 -2.81 -7.85 -6.62
N LEU A 143 -2.62 -7.51 -7.90
CA LEU A 143 -3.54 -7.94 -8.96
C LEU A 143 -3.01 -9.20 -9.63
N SER A 144 -3.65 -10.33 -9.37
CA SER A 144 -3.19 -11.66 -9.77
C SER A 144 -4.36 -12.64 -9.84
N ASP A 145 -4.29 -13.59 -10.77
CA ASP A 145 -5.15 -14.79 -10.80
C ASP A 145 -4.56 -15.99 -10.06
N SER A 146 -3.31 -15.87 -9.62
CA SER A 146 -2.47 -16.97 -9.11
C SER A 146 -2.08 -16.81 -7.64
N ILE A 147 -2.16 -15.58 -7.10
CA ILE A 147 -1.84 -15.26 -5.71
C ILE A 147 -3.14 -14.92 -4.98
N ALA A 148 -3.35 -15.58 -3.84
CA ALA A 148 -4.45 -15.31 -2.94
C ALA A 148 -3.92 -14.73 -1.60
N PRO A 149 -4.76 -14.01 -0.84
CA PRO A 149 -4.42 -13.57 0.52
C PRO A 149 -4.57 -14.75 1.49
N ASP A 150 -3.69 -15.74 1.37
CA ASP A 150 -3.71 -16.97 2.14
C ASP A 150 -2.55 -17.07 3.14
N ALA A 151 -2.45 -18.19 3.85
CA ALA A 151 -1.41 -18.41 4.85
C ALA A 151 0.02 -18.34 4.29
N ALA A 152 0.23 -18.68 3.02
CA ALA A 152 1.55 -18.58 2.40
C ALA A 152 1.90 -17.11 2.14
N PHE A 153 0.95 -16.34 1.61
CA PHE A 153 1.11 -14.89 1.45
C PHE A 153 1.37 -14.21 2.80
N GLU A 154 0.56 -14.51 3.81
CA GLU A 154 0.72 -13.97 5.16
C GLU A 154 2.08 -14.29 5.77
N ALA A 155 2.59 -15.52 5.58
CA ALA A 155 3.90 -15.90 6.10
C ALA A 155 5.02 -15.03 5.52
N VAL A 156 4.92 -14.66 4.24
CA VAL A 156 5.87 -13.76 3.60
C VAL A 156 5.68 -12.32 4.07
N LEU A 157 4.43 -11.83 4.12
CA LEU A 157 4.13 -10.47 4.57
C LEU A 157 4.56 -10.23 6.03
N LYS A 158 4.41 -11.21 6.92
CA LYS A 158 4.89 -11.16 8.32
C LYS A 158 6.37 -10.84 8.46
N THR A 159 7.19 -11.13 7.44
CA THR A 159 8.62 -10.80 7.47
C THR A 159 8.91 -9.31 7.26
N LYS A 160 7.88 -8.51 6.95
CA LYS A 160 7.95 -7.07 6.63
C LYS A 160 7.34 -6.17 7.69
N LEU A 161 6.57 -6.73 8.62
CA LEU A 161 5.92 -6.05 9.73
C LEU A 161 6.93 -5.79 10.86
#